data_AF-A0A955M0A3-F1
#
_entry.id   AF-A0A955M0A3-F1
#
_cell.length_a   1.000
_cell.length_b   1.000
_cell.length_c   1.000
_cell.angle_alpha   90.00
_cell.angle_beta   90.00
_cell.angle_gamma   90.00
#
_symmetry.space_group_name_H-M   'P 1'
#
loop_
_entity.id
_entity.type
_entity.pdbx_description
1 polymer ?
#
loop_
_entity_poly.entity_id
_entity_poly.type
_entity_poly.pdbx_seq_one_letter_code
_entity_poly.pdbx_strand_id
1 'polypeptide(L)'
;DRVMEFARQHDLTVIEDCAQAHGALYKGKPAGSFGDMAAFSCYPTKNLGAIGDAGLIITDNGDLAEKTRQLREYGWNEKRETQRLGFNSRLDEIQAAILRVKLKHLDRFNEQRQFLAKEYQQGLQDLDLTLPVTREGNTHVYHLYVVCSSDREHLKRVLAKSEIYAGIHYPQAVHQQKGFQKVARIAGNLTNTEETVQHILSLPMYPELSPDEMGKILECIRSAFRKV
;
A
#
# COMPACT_ATOMS: atom_id res chain seq x y z
N ASP A 1 -14.86 11.21 0.11
CA ASP A 1 -15.72 12.43 0.10
C ASP A 1 -15.22 13.50 1.05
N ARG A 2 -15.15 13.26 2.36
CA ARG A 2 -14.79 14.27 3.37
C ARG A 2 -13.46 14.99 3.12
N VAL A 3 -12.43 14.29 2.64
CA VAL A 3 -11.13 14.90 2.28
C VAL A 3 -11.29 15.88 1.11
N MET A 4 -12.04 15.51 0.07
CA MET A 4 -12.28 16.36 -1.10
C MET A 4 -13.19 17.55 -0.78
N GLU A 5 -14.12 17.39 0.15
CA GLU A 5 -14.95 18.50 0.64
C GLU A 5 -14.10 19.51 1.41
N PHE A 6 -13.28 19.05 2.36
CA PHE A 6 -12.36 19.89 3.10
C PHE A 6 -11.38 20.62 2.16
N ALA A 7 -10.77 19.89 1.23
CA ALA A 7 -9.83 20.47 0.29
C ALA A 7 -10.47 21.59 -0.56
N ARG A 8 -11.70 21.39 -1.05
CA ARG A 8 -12.44 22.41 -1.82
C ARG A 8 -12.79 23.64 -0.99
N GLN A 9 -13.17 23.47 0.27
CA GLN A 9 -13.46 24.58 1.17
C GLN A 9 -12.23 25.44 1.48
N HIS A 10 -11.03 24.87 1.34
CA HIS A 10 -9.77 25.50 1.69
C HIS A 10 -8.85 25.77 0.49
N ASP A 11 -9.33 25.60 -0.74
CA ASP A 11 -8.56 25.76 -1.98
C ASP A 11 -7.24 24.95 -1.97
N LEU A 12 -7.31 23.69 -1.55
CA LEU A 12 -6.16 22.79 -1.45
C LEU A 12 -6.13 21.78 -2.61
N THR A 13 -4.93 21.58 -3.17
CA THR A 13 -4.64 20.47 -4.08
C THR A 13 -4.59 19.15 -3.33
N VAL A 14 -5.22 18.12 -3.88
CA VAL A 14 -5.22 16.75 -3.35
C VAL A 14 -4.41 15.86 -4.28
N ILE A 15 -3.34 15.27 -3.73
CA ILE A 15 -2.58 14.21 -4.39
C ILE A 15 -2.84 12.91 -3.63
N GLU A 16 -3.35 11.91 -4.34
CA GLU A 16 -3.54 10.58 -3.77
C GLU A 16 -2.24 9.78 -3.83
N ASP A 17 -1.80 9.23 -2.69
CA ASP A 17 -0.82 8.15 -2.69
C ASP A 17 -1.57 6.82 -2.80
N CYS A 18 -1.56 6.27 -4.02
CA CYS A 18 -2.19 5.00 -4.35
C CYS A 18 -1.17 3.86 -4.50
N ALA A 19 0.06 4.01 -3.98
CA ALA A 19 1.12 3.02 -4.12
C ALA A 19 0.74 1.62 -3.60
N GLN A 20 -0.23 1.52 -2.70
CA GLN A 20 -0.72 0.25 -2.14
C GLN A 20 -2.18 -0.05 -2.51
N ALA A 21 -2.76 0.65 -3.49
CA ALA A 21 -4.19 0.65 -3.76
C ALA A 21 -4.57 0.36 -5.23
N HIS A 22 -3.71 -0.32 -5.99
CA HIS A 22 -3.98 -0.68 -7.38
C HIS A 22 -5.25 -1.53 -7.51
N GLY A 23 -6.27 -1.00 -8.19
CA GLY A 23 -7.58 -1.65 -8.36
C GLY A 23 -8.53 -1.52 -7.16
N ALA A 24 -8.15 -0.78 -6.12
CA ALA A 24 -9.06 -0.52 -4.99
C ALA A 24 -10.19 0.42 -5.42
N LEU A 25 -11.36 0.25 -4.80
CA LEU A 25 -12.53 1.09 -5.06
C LEU A 25 -12.99 1.79 -3.78
N TYR A 26 -13.50 3.00 -3.92
CA TYR A 26 -14.29 3.69 -2.91
C TYR A 26 -15.60 4.18 -3.52
N LYS A 27 -16.73 3.69 -2.99
CA LYS A 27 -18.08 3.91 -3.50
C LYS A 27 -18.21 3.62 -5.01
N GLY A 28 -17.60 2.51 -5.44
CA GLY A 28 -17.60 2.06 -6.84
C GLY A 28 -16.66 2.82 -7.77
N LYS A 29 -15.94 3.84 -7.29
CA LYS A 29 -14.95 4.59 -8.08
C LYS A 29 -13.52 4.13 -7.76
N PRO A 30 -12.63 4.04 -8.76
CA PRO A 30 -11.26 3.55 -8.56
C PRO A 30 -10.42 4.51 -7.73
N ALA A 31 -9.52 3.97 -6.91
CA ALA A 31 -8.46 4.74 -6.26
C ALA A 31 -7.65 5.52 -7.31
N GLY A 32 -7.31 6.76 -6.99
CA GLY A 32 -6.61 7.67 -7.89
C GLY A 32 -7.51 8.48 -8.83
N SER A 33 -8.84 8.42 -8.65
CA SER A 33 -9.82 9.20 -9.42
C SER A 33 -10.54 10.28 -8.61
N PHE A 34 -10.05 10.60 -7.41
CA PHE A 34 -10.71 11.52 -6.50
C PHE A 34 -10.00 12.87 -6.41
N GLY A 35 -8.67 12.86 -6.34
CA GLY A 35 -7.83 14.06 -6.25
C GLY A 35 -7.52 14.69 -7.60
N ASP A 36 -6.66 15.71 -7.58
CA ASP A 36 -6.16 16.36 -8.80
C ASP A 36 -5.15 15.48 -9.53
N MET A 37 -4.41 14.67 -8.77
CA MET A 37 -3.44 13.71 -9.28
C MET A 37 -3.35 12.51 -8.34
N ALA A 38 -2.91 11.37 -8.86
CA ALA A 38 -2.61 10.20 -8.06
C ALA A 38 -1.28 9.57 -8.47
N ALA A 39 -0.50 9.17 -7.47
CA ALA A 39 0.78 8.50 -7.64
C ALA A 39 0.64 7.02 -7.30
N PHE A 40 1.20 6.19 -8.16
CA PHE A 40 1.27 4.74 -7.98
C PHE A 40 2.73 4.31 -8.02
N SER A 41 3.08 3.39 -7.12
CA SER A 41 4.34 2.67 -7.18
C SER A 41 4.09 1.34 -7.88
N CYS A 42 4.91 1.02 -8.86
CA CYS A 42 4.96 -0.29 -9.49
C CYS A 42 6.21 -1.06 -9.03
N TYR A 43 6.68 -0.82 -7.80
CA TYR A 43 7.77 -1.60 -7.20
C TYR A 43 7.39 -3.11 -7.17
N PRO A 44 8.34 -4.06 -7.27
CA PRO A 44 8.01 -5.47 -7.51
C PRO A 44 7.02 -6.11 -6.52
N THR A 45 6.97 -5.62 -5.28
CA THR A 45 6.07 -6.16 -4.24
C THR A 45 4.66 -5.57 -4.24
N LYS A 46 4.37 -4.56 -5.08
CA LYS A 46 3.04 -3.94 -5.17
C LYS A 46 2.06 -4.88 -5.87
N ASN A 47 0.76 -4.65 -5.66
CA ASN A 47 -0.30 -5.43 -6.32
C ASN A 47 -0.12 -5.46 -7.84
N LEU A 48 0.32 -4.34 -8.42
CA LEU A 48 0.80 -4.25 -9.80
C LEU A 48 2.29 -3.90 -9.81
N GLY A 49 3.15 -4.87 -9.50
CA GLY A 49 4.61 -4.69 -9.48
C GLY A 49 5.28 -4.98 -10.83
N ALA A 50 6.26 -4.18 -11.21
CA ALA A 50 7.20 -4.45 -12.29
C ALA A 50 8.27 -5.48 -11.83
N ILE A 51 9.39 -5.61 -12.53
CA ILE A 51 10.56 -6.40 -12.08
C ILE A 51 11.76 -5.52 -11.72
N GLY A 52 11.52 -4.23 -11.51
CA GLY A 52 12.46 -3.22 -11.04
C GLY A 52 11.69 -2.02 -10.47
N ASP A 53 12.38 -0.91 -10.24
CA ASP A 53 11.72 0.33 -9.84
C ASP A 53 10.86 0.89 -10.97
N ALA A 54 9.63 1.24 -10.63
CA ALA A 54 8.66 1.79 -11.55
C ALA A 54 7.60 2.59 -10.79
N GLY A 55 7.04 3.60 -11.44
CA GLY A 55 5.96 4.41 -10.88
C GLY A 55 5.12 5.02 -12.00
N LEU A 56 3.88 5.38 -11.64
CA LEU A 56 2.92 6.01 -12.53
C LEU A 56 2.32 7.22 -11.84
N ILE A 57 1.98 8.22 -12.63
CA ILE A 57 1.14 9.34 -12.21
C ILE A 57 -0.06 9.35 -13.14
N ILE A 58 -1.25 9.49 -12.57
CA ILE A 58 -2.49 9.70 -13.31
C ILE A 58 -3.13 11.03 -12.90
N THR A 59 -3.82 11.66 -13.84
CA THR A 59 -4.59 12.89 -13.68
C THR A 59 -5.51 13.03 -14.88
N ASP A 60 -6.67 13.67 -14.70
CA ASP A 60 -7.58 14.07 -15.78
C ASP A 60 -7.28 15.49 -16.29
N ASN A 61 -6.38 16.22 -15.63
CA ASN A 61 -5.97 17.56 -16.01
C ASN A 61 -4.85 17.50 -17.07
N GLY A 62 -5.17 17.93 -18.29
CA GLY A 62 -4.24 17.94 -19.43
C GLY A 62 -2.97 18.77 -19.19
N ASP A 63 -3.07 19.89 -18.49
CA ASP A 63 -1.93 20.77 -18.18
C ASP A 63 -0.99 20.12 -17.17
N LEU A 64 -1.54 19.49 -16.13
CA LEU A 64 -0.74 18.72 -15.15
C LEU A 64 -0.08 17.51 -15.83
N ALA A 65 -0.80 16.80 -16.70
CA ALA A 65 -0.25 15.67 -17.43
C ALA A 65 0.94 16.09 -18.32
N GLU A 66 0.83 17.20 -19.03
CA GLU A 66 1.91 17.74 -19.87
C GLU A 66 3.10 18.18 -19.02
N LYS A 67 2.84 18.91 -17.93
CA LYS A 67 3.88 19.31 -16.99
C LYS A 67 4.62 18.10 -16.40
N THR A 68 3.92 17.03 -16.06
CA THR A 68 4.53 15.79 -15.55
C THR A 68 5.36 15.08 -16.62
N ARG A 69 4.91 15.03 -17.88
CA ARG A 69 5.70 14.47 -19.00
C ARG A 69 7.01 15.24 -19.22
N GLN A 70 6.96 16.56 -19.13
CA GLN A 70 8.16 17.39 -19.18
C GLN A 70 9.06 17.10 -17.98
N LEU A 71 8.53 17.20 -16.75
CA LEU A 71 9.32 17.05 -15.52
C LEU A 71 10.03 15.70 -15.40
N ARG A 72 9.42 14.60 -15.87
CA ARG A 72 10.03 13.26 -15.79
C ARG A 72 11.21 13.06 -16.75
N GLU A 73 11.32 13.91 -17.77
CA GLU A 73 12.34 13.83 -18.82
C GLU A 73 12.95 15.22 -19.08
N TYR A 74 13.80 15.66 -18.14
CA TYR A 74 14.64 16.86 -18.21
C TYR A 74 13.90 18.19 -18.44
N GLY A 75 12.57 18.21 -18.34
CA GLY A 75 11.74 19.36 -18.64
C GLY A 75 11.57 19.61 -20.15
N TRP A 76 11.81 18.59 -20.97
CA TRP A 76 11.78 18.70 -22.42
C TRP A 76 10.37 18.73 -22.99
N ASN A 77 10.17 19.58 -24.01
CA ASN A 77 9.07 19.44 -24.96
C ASN A 77 9.39 18.36 -26.02
N GLU A 78 8.50 18.16 -26.99
CA GLU A 78 8.69 17.19 -28.09
C GLU A 78 9.96 17.43 -28.93
N LYS A 79 10.46 18.67 -28.97
CA LYS A 79 11.68 19.06 -29.68
C LYS A 79 12.96 18.89 -28.83
N ARG A 80 12.84 18.34 -27.62
CA ARG A 80 13.93 18.20 -26.63
C ARG A 80 14.53 19.52 -26.15
N GLU A 81 13.71 20.56 -26.15
CA GLU A 81 14.08 21.86 -25.59
C GLU A 81 13.60 21.93 -24.14
N THR A 82 14.51 22.22 -23.22
CA THR A 82 14.20 22.39 -21.79
C THR A 82 13.31 23.61 -21.57
N GLN A 83 12.02 23.36 -21.33
CA GLN A 83 11.03 24.40 -21.01
C GLN A 83 11.03 24.77 -19.52
N ARG A 84 11.48 23.84 -18.67
CA ARG A 84 11.56 23.98 -17.21
C ARG A 84 12.63 23.05 -16.65
N LEU A 85 13.11 23.28 -15.43
CA LEU A 85 13.99 22.30 -14.79
C LEU A 85 13.21 21.03 -14.47
N GLY A 86 13.71 19.88 -14.93
CA GLY A 86 13.13 18.56 -14.70
C GLY A 86 14.15 17.55 -14.16
N PHE A 87 13.74 16.29 -14.14
CA PHE A 87 14.47 15.15 -13.63
C PHE A 87 14.62 14.08 -14.72
N ASN A 88 15.39 13.03 -14.44
CA ASN A 88 15.31 11.78 -15.19
C ASN A 88 14.60 10.73 -14.33
N SER A 89 13.30 10.57 -14.52
CA SER A 89 12.46 9.65 -13.76
C SER A 89 11.45 8.98 -14.70
N ARG A 90 11.98 8.15 -15.59
CA ARG A 90 11.22 7.49 -16.66
C ARG A 90 10.87 6.05 -16.27
N LEU A 91 9.83 5.52 -16.91
CA LEU A 91 9.51 4.11 -16.85
C LEU A 91 10.16 3.43 -18.06
N ASP A 92 11.04 2.46 -17.81
CA ASP A 92 11.68 1.71 -18.90
C ASP A 92 10.66 0.90 -19.70
N GLU A 93 10.86 0.79 -21.02
CA GLU A 93 9.99 0.03 -21.92
C GLU A 93 9.83 -1.45 -21.50
N ILE A 94 10.90 -2.06 -20.97
CA ILE A 94 10.85 -3.44 -20.45
C ILE A 94 9.90 -3.52 -19.25
N GLN A 95 9.98 -2.57 -18.31
CA GLN A 95 9.09 -2.53 -17.16
C GLN A 95 7.65 -2.26 -17.59
N ALA A 96 7.43 -1.34 -18.54
CA ALA A 96 6.12 -1.05 -19.10
C ALA A 96 5.49 -2.29 -19.78
N ALA A 97 6.26 -3.04 -20.58
CA ALA A 97 5.80 -4.25 -21.23
C ALA A 97 5.33 -5.32 -20.22
N ILE A 98 6.09 -5.51 -19.14
CA ILE A 98 5.75 -6.45 -18.06
C ILE A 98 4.49 -5.98 -17.32
N LEU A 99 4.42 -4.69 -16.99
CA LEU A 99 3.24 -4.11 -16.33
C LEU A 99 1.99 -4.28 -17.18
N ARG A 100 2.07 -4.12 -18.51
CA ARG A 100 0.93 -4.34 -19.42
C ARG A 100 0.42 -5.79 -19.39
N VAL A 101 1.30 -6.77 -19.20
CA VAL A 101 0.89 -8.17 -19.04
C VAL A 101 0.24 -8.37 -17.66
N LYS A 102 0.91 -7.95 -16.58
CA LYS A 102 0.40 -8.10 -15.21
C LYS A 102 -0.93 -7.35 -14.97
N LEU A 103 -1.13 -6.20 -15.60
CA LEU A 103 -2.36 -5.41 -15.48
C LEU A 103 -3.61 -6.21 -15.89
N LYS A 104 -3.50 -7.08 -16.89
CA LYS A 104 -4.61 -7.96 -17.32
C LYS A 104 -5.03 -8.97 -16.25
N HIS A 105 -4.16 -9.22 -15.26
CA HIS A 105 -4.40 -10.17 -14.18
C HIS A 105 -4.64 -9.49 -12.82
N LEU A 106 -4.55 -8.15 -12.76
CA LEU A 106 -4.61 -7.40 -11.51
C LEU A 106 -5.92 -7.68 -10.75
N ASP A 107 -7.07 -7.62 -11.42
CA ASP A 107 -8.37 -7.82 -10.78
C ASP A 107 -8.47 -9.23 -10.19
N ARG A 108 -8.14 -10.27 -10.97
CA ARG A 108 -8.10 -11.66 -10.51
C ARG A 108 -7.15 -11.85 -9.31
N PHE A 109 -5.99 -11.21 -9.33
CA PHE A 109 -5.04 -11.29 -8.22
C PHE A 109 -5.53 -10.56 -6.97
N ASN A 110 -6.22 -9.44 -7.14
CA ASN A 110 -6.86 -8.73 -6.03
C ASN A 110 -8.02 -9.55 -5.44
N GLU A 111 -8.84 -10.20 -6.27
CA GLU A 111 -9.90 -11.12 -5.82
C GLU A 111 -9.32 -12.27 -5.01
N GLN A 112 -8.19 -12.85 -5.44
CA GLN A 112 -7.52 -13.91 -4.70
C GLN A 112 -7.00 -13.42 -3.33
N ARG A 113 -6.42 -12.21 -3.26
CA ARG A 113 -6.03 -11.58 -1.99
C ARG A 113 -7.25 -11.35 -1.08
N GLN A 114 -8.39 -10.94 -1.64
CA GLN A 114 -9.63 -10.77 -0.88
C GLN A 114 -10.18 -12.09 -0.36
N PHE A 115 -10.05 -13.19 -1.12
CA PHE A 115 -10.37 -14.53 -0.66
C PHE A 115 -9.49 -14.92 0.54
N LEU A 116 -8.17 -14.79 0.43
CA LEU A 116 -7.23 -15.08 1.51
C LEU A 116 -7.48 -14.21 2.75
N ALA A 117 -7.86 -12.95 2.57
CA ALA A 117 -8.22 -12.07 3.67
C ALA A 117 -9.47 -12.54 4.43
N LYS A 118 -10.44 -13.16 3.74
CA LYS A 118 -11.61 -13.78 4.41
C LYS A 118 -11.20 -15.02 5.20
N GLU A 119 -10.29 -15.84 4.67
CA GLU A 119 -9.75 -17.00 5.40
C GLU A 119 -9.05 -16.56 6.69
N TYR A 120 -8.21 -15.52 6.63
CA TYR A 120 -7.63 -14.93 7.84
C TYR A 120 -8.69 -14.38 8.80
N GLN A 121 -9.69 -13.67 8.30
CA GLN A 121 -10.76 -13.13 9.13
C GLN A 121 -11.49 -14.27 9.88
N GLN A 122 -11.91 -15.31 9.17
CA GLN A 122 -12.63 -16.44 9.77
C GLN A 122 -11.76 -17.25 10.72
N GLY A 123 -10.50 -17.47 10.35
CA GLY A 123 -9.58 -18.31 11.10
C GLY A 123 -8.93 -17.64 12.32
N LEU A 124 -9.03 -16.31 12.46
CA LEU A 124 -8.36 -15.55 13.52
C LEU A 124 -9.31 -14.68 14.37
N GLN A 125 -10.59 -14.55 14.02
CA GLN A 125 -11.55 -13.64 14.68
C GLN A 125 -11.76 -13.88 16.19
N ASP A 126 -11.48 -15.07 16.69
CA ASP A 126 -11.65 -15.47 18.09
C ASP A 126 -10.36 -15.34 18.92
N LEU A 127 -9.26 -14.89 18.32
CA LEU A 127 -8.00 -14.64 19.00
C LEU A 127 -7.94 -13.21 19.55
N ASP A 128 -7.04 -12.99 20.50
CA ASP A 128 -6.69 -11.64 20.99
C ASP A 128 -5.81 -10.89 19.96
N LEU A 129 -6.40 -10.66 18.79
CA LEU A 129 -5.81 -9.97 17.64
C LEU A 129 -6.82 -8.98 17.08
N THR A 130 -6.36 -7.75 16.81
CA THR A 130 -7.15 -6.83 15.99
C THR A 130 -6.91 -7.14 14.53
N LEU A 131 -7.97 -7.53 13.81
CA LEU A 131 -7.91 -7.85 12.38
C LEU A 131 -8.23 -6.62 11.52
N PRO A 132 -7.73 -6.56 10.28
CA PRO A 132 -8.01 -5.44 9.38
C PRO A 132 -9.48 -5.44 8.96
N VAL A 133 -10.13 -4.28 9.08
CA VAL A 133 -11.55 -4.10 8.73
C VAL A 133 -11.68 -3.34 7.41
N THR A 134 -12.48 -3.89 6.50
CA THR A 134 -12.91 -3.17 5.29
C THR A 134 -14.08 -2.27 5.62
N ARG A 135 -13.87 -0.94 5.53
CA ARG A 135 -14.92 0.06 5.77
C ARG A 135 -15.99 -0.01 4.69
N GLU A 136 -17.23 0.29 5.07
CA GLU A 136 -18.37 0.34 4.14
C GLU A 136 -18.05 1.18 2.88
N GLY A 137 -18.49 0.68 1.73
CA GLY A 137 -18.25 1.29 0.43
C GLY A 137 -16.83 1.15 -0.11
N ASN A 138 -15.89 0.53 0.62
CA ASN A 138 -14.53 0.28 0.12
C ASN A 138 -14.41 -1.15 -0.44
N THR A 139 -13.66 -1.27 -1.52
CA THR A 139 -13.14 -2.56 -2.02
C THR A 139 -11.65 -2.60 -1.71
N HIS A 140 -11.28 -3.37 -0.70
CA HIS A 140 -9.89 -3.50 -0.24
C HIS A 140 -9.12 -4.47 -1.15
N VAL A 141 -7.89 -4.12 -1.52
CA VAL A 141 -7.04 -4.96 -2.41
C VAL A 141 -5.94 -5.73 -1.68
N TYR A 142 -5.85 -5.55 -0.36
CA TYR A 142 -4.96 -6.30 0.54
C TYR A 142 -3.53 -6.41 0.00
N HIS A 143 -2.94 -5.26 -0.33
CA HIS A 143 -1.49 -5.18 -0.54
C HIS A 143 -0.74 -5.80 0.64
N LEU A 144 -1.25 -5.52 1.85
CA LEU A 144 -0.84 -6.13 3.10
C LEU A 144 -2.08 -6.61 3.85
N TYR A 145 -1.93 -7.68 4.63
CA TYR A 145 -2.88 -8.07 5.67
C TYR A 145 -2.24 -7.80 7.03
N VAL A 146 -2.62 -6.67 7.63
CA VAL A 146 -1.99 -6.17 8.86
C VAL A 146 -2.88 -6.45 10.05
N VAL A 147 -2.36 -7.19 11.02
CA VAL A 147 -3.00 -7.42 12.33
C VAL A 147 -2.32 -6.57 13.39
N CYS A 148 -3.02 -6.23 14.48
CA CYS A 148 -2.41 -5.70 15.70
C CYS A 148 -2.43 -6.77 16.79
N SER A 149 -1.27 -7.02 17.39
CA SER A 149 -1.08 -7.92 18.53
C SER A 149 -0.52 -7.14 19.72
N SER A 150 -0.99 -7.44 20.93
CA SER A 150 -0.42 -6.90 22.17
C SER A 150 1.05 -7.32 22.38
N ASP A 151 1.43 -8.49 21.86
CA ASP A 151 2.82 -8.96 21.80
C ASP A 151 3.18 -9.41 20.37
N ARG A 152 3.43 -8.44 19.49
CA ARG A 152 3.81 -8.74 18.11
C ARG A 152 5.13 -9.49 17.99
N GLU A 153 6.07 -9.28 18.91
CA GLU A 153 7.41 -9.86 18.84
C GLU A 153 7.39 -11.34 19.22
N HIS A 154 6.54 -11.74 20.17
CA HIS A 154 6.22 -13.14 20.39
C HIS A 154 5.61 -13.78 19.15
N LEU A 155 4.54 -13.20 18.59
CA LEU A 155 3.87 -13.77 17.41
C LEU A 155 4.82 -13.91 16.22
N LYS A 156 5.63 -12.87 15.93
CA LYS A 156 6.65 -12.91 14.89
C LYS A 156 7.68 -14.02 15.10
N ARG A 157 8.12 -14.25 16.35
CA ARG A 157 9.06 -15.34 16.68
C ARG A 157 8.42 -16.72 16.51
N VAL A 158 7.15 -16.89 16.87
CA VAL A 158 6.44 -18.17 16.67
C VAL A 158 6.32 -18.48 15.18
N LEU A 159 5.89 -17.51 14.38
CA LEU A 159 5.82 -17.64 12.91
C LEU A 159 7.19 -18.00 12.31
N ALA A 160 8.25 -17.29 12.71
CA ALA A 160 9.59 -17.52 12.18
C ALA A 160 10.14 -18.92 12.50
N LYS A 161 9.81 -19.50 13.66
CA LYS A 161 10.18 -20.88 14.01
C LYS A 161 9.53 -21.92 13.11
N SER A 162 8.41 -21.57 12.48
CA SER A 162 7.71 -22.40 11.49
C SER A 162 8.00 -21.98 10.05
N GLU A 163 9.09 -21.23 9.82
CA GLU A 163 9.50 -20.71 8.51
C GLU A 163 8.46 -19.81 7.82
N ILE A 164 7.57 -19.21 8.61
CA ILE A 164 6.58 -18.23 8.16
C ILE A 164 7.11 -16.82 8.44
N TYR A 165 7.34 -16.05 7.39
CA TYR A 165 7.92 -14.71 7.49
C TYR A 165 6.85 -13.62 7.44
N ALA A 166 6.62 -12.97 8.58
CA ALA A 166 5.77 -11.79 8.68
C ALA A 166 6.59 -10.49 8.63
N GLY A 167 6.06 -9.49 7.94
CA GLY A 167 6.67 -8.16 7.81
C GLY A 167 6.20 -7.18 8.88
N ILE A 168 6.83 -6.00 8.94
CA ILE A 168 6.39 -4.87 9.77
C ILE A 168 6.39 -3.61 8.91
N HIS A 169 5.21 -3.01 8.71
CA HIS A 169 5.00 -1.86 7.83
C HIS A 169 4.30 -0.73 8.61
N TYR A 170 5.00 0.04 9.44
CA TYR A 170 6.45 0.16 9.57
C TYR A 170 6.90 0.03 11.05
N PRO A 171 8.16 -0.33 11.33
CA PRO A 171 8.63 -0.55 12.71
C PRO A 171 8.81 0.75 13.51
N GLN A 172 8.88 1.91 12.85
CA GLN A 172 9.03 3.21 13.47
C GLN A 172 8.18 4.25 12.74
N ALA A 173 7.52 5.13 13.51
CA ALA A 173 6.76 6.24 12.97
C ALA A 173 7.68 7.25 12.27
N VAL A 174 7.21 7.85 11.18
CA VAL A 174 8.01 8.76 10.32
C VAL A 174 8.62 9.91 11.13
N HIS A 175 7.85 10.53 12.02
CA HIS A 175 8.31 11.67 12.84
C HIS A 175 9.39 11.32 13.85
N GLN A 176 9.56 10.04 14.19
CA GLN A 176 10.57 9.56 15.13
C GLN A 176 11.87 9.16 14.43
N GLN A 177 11.86 8.97 13.11
CA GLN A 177 13.07 8.61 12.36
C GLN A 177 14.11 9.73 12.44
N LYS A 178 15.38 9.35 12.67
CA LYS A 178 16.50 10.30 12.86
C LYS A 178 16.62 11.36 11.76
N GLY A 179 16.39 10.97 10.50
CA GLY A 179 16.46 11.89 9.35
C GLY A 179 15.35 12.95 9.35
N PHE A 180 14.21 12.67 9.96
CA PHE A 180 13.06 13.56 9.99
C PHE A 180 13.03 14.47 11.22
N GLN A 181 13.80 14.19 12.28
CA GLN A 181 13.80 14.98 13.51
C GLN A 181 14.08 16.48 13.31
N LYS A 182 14.82 16.85 12.25
CA LYS A 182 15.15 18.26 11.95
C LYS A 182 14.13 18.96 11.04
N VAL A 183 13.27 18.21 10.36
CA VAL A 183 12.37 18.75 9.31
C VAL A 183 10.90 18.49 9.58
N ALA A 184 10.57 17.47 10.37
CA ALA A 184 9.21 17.16 10.76
C ALA A 184 8.66 18.26 11.67
N ARG A 185 7.49 18.77 11.31
CA ARG A 185 6.70 19.66 12.17
C ARG A 185 5.48 18.87 12.62
N ILE A 186 5.38 18.62 13.93
CA ILE A 186 4.29 17.84 14.51
C ILE A 186 3.33 18.81 15.19
N ALA A 187 2.07 18.77 14.78
CA ALA A 187 1.00 19.46 15.49
C ALA A 187 0.47 18.54 16.60
N GLY A 188 0.93 18.75 17.84
CA GLY A 188 0.48 17.99 19.00
C GLY A 188 1.05 16.56 19.09
N ASN A 189 0.35 15.69 19.80
CA ASN A 189 0.76 14.30 20.02
C ASN A 189 0.18 13.37 18.93
N LEU A 190 0.97 12.38 18.50
CA LEU A 190 0.58 11.40 17.49
C LEU A 190 0.36 10.00 18.10
N THR A 191 -0.35 9.94 19.24
CA THR A 191 -0.52 8.72 20.06
C THR A 191 -1.02 7.53 19.24
N ASN A 192 -2.03 7.72 18.38
CA ASN A 192 -2.52 6.63 17.52
C ASN A 192 -1.42 6.05 16.61
N THR A 193 -0.57 6.91 16.04
CA THR A 193 0.53 6.47 15.18
C THR A 193 1.57 5.73 16.01
N GLU A 194 1.97 6.30 17.15
CA GLU A 194 3.01 5.76 18.03
C GLU A 194 2.62 4.42 18.64
N GLU A 195 1.36 4.26 19.04
CA GLU A 195 0.82 2.99 19.51
C GLU A 195 0.70 1.98 18.38
N THR A 196 0.16 2.36 17.23
CA THR A 196 -0.05 1.43 16.09
C THR A 196 1.28 0.80 15.65
N VAL A 197 2.34 1.61 15.49
CA VAL A 197 3.65 1.11 15.04
C VAL A 197 4.33 0.16 16.03
N GLN A 198 3.83 0.00 17.26
CA GLN A 198 4.34 -1.01 18.21
C GLN A 198 3.62 -2.35 18.12
N HIS A 199 2.40 -2.38 17.59
CA HIS A 199 1.52 -3.56 17.64
C HIS A 199 1.31 -4.24 16.29
N ILE A 200 1.57 -3.53 15.19
CA ILE A 200 1.32 -4.06 13.84
C ILE A 200 2.30 -5.17 13.43
N LEU A 201 1.74 -6.17 12.75
CA LEU A 201 2.44 -7.26 12.08
C LEU A 201 1.73 -7.58 10.76
N SER A 202 2.47 -7.65 9.65
CA SER A 202 1.93 -7.96 8.32
C SER A 202 2.09 -9.45 8.04
N LEU A 203 0.97 -10.16 7.98
CA LEU A 203 0.94 -11.59 7.66
C LEU A 203 1.21 -11.83 6.16
N PRO A 204 1.67 -13.03 5.76
CA PRO A 204 1.84 -13.38 4.36
C PRO A 204 0.56 -13.11 3.55
N MET A 205 0.69 -12.35 2.47
CA MET A 205 -0.45 -11.97 1.64
C MET A 205 0.03 -11.82 0.18
N TYR A 206 -0.19 -12.85 -0.62
CA TYR A 206 0.11 -12.89 -2.05
C TYR A 206 -0.86 -13.84 -2.77
N PRO A 207 -1.20 -13.59 -4.06
CA PRO A 207 -2.24 -14.34 -4.76
C PRO A 207 -1.96 -15.84 -4.86
N GLU A 208 -0.70 -16.24 -4.92
CA GLU A 208 -0.28 -17.63 -5.11
C GLU A 208 -0.28 -18.46 -3.80
N LEU A 209 -0.60 -17.84 -2.65
CA LEU A 209 -0.63 -18.53 -1.36
C LEU A 209 -1.66 -19.67 -1.39
N SER A 210 -1.19 -20.90 -1.24
CA SER A 210 -2.01 -22.10 -1.35
C SER A 210 -2.88 -22.34 -0.11
N PRO A 211 -3.97 -23.12 -0.23
CA PRO A 211 -4.78 -23.51 0.94
C PRO A 211 -3.98 -24.22 2.03
N ASP A 212 -3.02 -25.07 1.66
CA ASP A 212 -2.17 -25.80 2.61
C ASP A 212 -1.24 -24.85 3.38
N GLU A 213 -0.64 -23.87 2.69
CA GLU A 213 0.17 -22.83 3.33
C GLU A 213 -0.70 -21.94 4.23
N MET A 214 -1.89 -21.55 3.78
CA MET A 214 -2.84 -20.79 4.61
C MET A 214 -3.20 -21.57 5.88
N GLY A 215 -3.52 -22.86 5.77
CA GLY A 215 -3.81 -23.73 6.91
C GLY A 215 -2.66 -23.79 7.91
N LYS A 216 -1.42 -23.97 7.43
CA LYS A 216 -0.20 -23.93 8.27
C LYS A 216 -0.03 -22.60 8.97
N ILE A 217 -0.27 -21.48 8.27
CA ILE A 217 -0.16 -20.15 8.86
C ILE A 217 -1.21 -19.95 9.96
N LEU A 218 -2.47 -20.30 9.70
CA LEU A 218 -3.55 -20.19 10.68
C LEU A 218 -3.27 -21.05 11.91
N GLU A 219 -2.85 -22.30 11.73
CA GLU A 219 -2.50 -23.20 12.85
C GLU A 219 -1.35 -22.63 13.68
N CYS A 220 -0.28 -22.17 13.01
CA CYS A 220 0.88 -21.56 13.66
C CYS A 220 0.46 -20.34 14.50
N ILE A 221 -0.34 -19.42 13.94
CA ILE A 221 -0.83 -18.24 14.66
C ILE A 221 -1.67 -18.69 15.86
N ARG A 222 -2.65 -19.58 15.67
CA ARG A 222 -3.51 -20.05 16.77
C ARG A 222 -2.70 -20.71 17.88
N SER A 223 -1.63 -21.43 17.55
CA SER A 223 -0.72 -22.04 18.55
C SER A 223 -0.08 -21.00 19.47
N ALA A 224 0.20 -19.78 18.99
CA ALA A 224 0.76 -18.70 19.79
C ALA A 224 -0.19 -18.17 20.87
N PHE A 225 -1.50 -18.41 20.72
CA PHE A 225 -2.55 -17.96 21.64
C PHE A 225 -3.08 -19.07 22.55
N ARG A 226 -2.62 -20.31 22.37
CA ARG A 226 -2.96 -21.40 23.31
C ARG A 226 -2.14 -21.17 24.59
N LYS A 227 -2.83 -20.97 25.72
CA LYS A 227 -2.18 -20.94 27.04
C LYS A 227 -1.46 -22.28 27.26
N VAL A 228 -0.19 -22.23 27.65
CA VAL A 228 0.53 -23.37 28.23
C VAL A 228 -0.11 -23.73 29.56
#